data_AF-A0A7V7SB71-F1
#
_entry.id   AF-A0A7V7SB71-F1
#
_cell.length_a   1.000
_cell.length_b   1.000
_cell.length_c   1.000
_cell.angle_alpha   90.00
_cell.angle_beta   90.00
_cell.angle_gamma   90.00
#
_symmetry.space_group_name_H-M   'P 1'
#
loop_
_entity.id
_entity.type
_entity.pdbx_description
1 polymer ?
#
loop_
_entity_poly.entity_id
_entity_poly.type
_entity_poly.pdbx_seq_one_letter_code
_entity_poly.pdbx_strand_id
1 'polypeptide(L)'
;MITNPVAFEKDKLIRDIYSKQKDIAALLLKHGNRQEVAHLVYKWQSHKNFFMQNAAVTKIPLDELKKRHKQVTQLLEQVELYTIK
;
A
#
# COMPACT_ATOMS: atom_id res chain seq x y z
N MET A 1 -21.63 -3.98 18.64
CA MET A 1 -21.19 -5.39 18.58
C MET A 1 -20.63 -5.65 17.20
N ILE A 2 -19.36 -6.04 17.07
CA ILE A 2 -18.80 -6.39 15.76
C ILE A 2 -19.37 -7.78 15.41
N THR A 3 -20.27 -7.83 14.43
CA THR A 3 -21.01 -9.04 14.05
C THR A 3 -20.21 -10.00 13.16
N ASN A 4 -19.05 -9.57 12.63
CA ASN A 4 -18.15 -10.42 11.87
C ASN A 4 -16.68 -9.96 12.06
N PRO A 5 -15.85 -10.70 12.82
CA PRO A 5 -14.46 -10.32 13.10
C PRO A 5 -13.58 -10.31 11.84
N VAL A 6 -13.84 -11.20 10.88
CA VAL A 6 -13.09 -11.25 9.61
C VAL A 6 -13.37 -10.00 8.78
N ALA A 7 -14.63 -9.58 8.68
CA ALA A 7 -14.98 -8.37 7.94
C ALA A 7 -14.32 -7.11 8.56
N PHE A 8 -14.31 -7.03 9.89
CA PHE A 8 -13.64 -5.94 10.60
C PHE A 8 -12.11 -5.91 10.35
N GLU A 9 -11.45 -7.07 10.38
CA GLU A 9 -10.01 -7.16 10.11
C GLU A 9 -9.68 -6.76 8.66
N LYS A 10 -10.49 -7.20 7.68
CA LYS A 10 -10.32 -6.82 6.28
C LYS A 10 -10.45 -5.32 6.09
N ASP A 11 -11.48 -4.71 6.67
CA ASP A 11 -11.68 -3.25 6.61
C ASP A 11 -10.50 -2.48 7.20
N LYS A 12 -9.99 -2.95 8.35
CA LYS A 12 -8.80 -2.35 8.98
C LYS A 12 -7.58 -2.43 8.06
N LEU A 13 -7.30 -3.59 7.47
CA LEU A 13 -6.17 -3.80 6.55
C LEU A 13 -6.30 -2.92 5.30
N ILE A 14 -7.49 -2.86 4.70
CA ILE A 14 -7.74 -2.05 3.51
C ILE A 14 -7.49 -0.57 3.79
N ARG A 15 -8.02 -0.05 4.89
CA ARG A 15 -7.80 1.36 5.30
C ARG A 15 -6.31 1.64 5.52
N ASP A 16 -5.61 0.74 6.20
CA ASP A 16 -4.19 0.91 6.49
C ASP A 16 -3.32 0.85 5.22
N ILE A 17 -3.65 -0.03 4.27
CA ILE A 17 -3.01 -0.09 2.95
C ILE A 17 -3.19 1.24 2.21
N TYR A 18 -4.41 1.78 2.17
CA TYR A 18 -4.67 3.06 1.50
C TYR A 18 -3.94 4.23 2.15
N SER A 19 -3.84 4.25 3.49
CA SER A 19 -3.05 5.26 4.19
C SER A 19 -1.59 5.20 3.76
N LYS A 20 -0.97 4.03 3.85
CA LYS A 20 0.45 3.85 3.47
C LYS A 20 0.71 4.17 2.01
N GLN A 21 -0.21 3.85 1.10
CA GLN A 21 -0.06 4.23 -0.31
C GLN A 21 -0.07 5.76 -0.52
N LYS A 22 -0.80 6.51 0.30
CA LYS A 22 -0.76 7.98 0.28
C LYS A 22 0.57 8.50 0.81
N ASP A 23 1.08 7.91 1.90
CA ASP A 23 2.37 8.29 2.49
C ASP A 23 3.53 8.03 1.51
N ILE A 24 3.55 6.85 0.88
CA ILE A 24 4.50 6.52 -0.20
C ILE A 24 4.44 7.55 -1.33
N ALA A 25 3.24 7.91 -1.79
CA ALA A 25 3.07 8.90 -2.85
C ALA A 25 3.61 10.27 -2.43
N ALA A 26 3.34 10.70 -1.19
CA ALA A 26 3.81 11.97 -0.66
C ALA A 26 5.33 12.04 -0.61
N LEU A 27 6.01 10.95 -0.26
CA LEU A 27 7.47 10.88 -0.21
C LEU A 27 8.07 10.82 -1.63
N LEU A 28 7.57 9.93 -2.49
CA LEU A 28 8.11 9.74 -3.84
C LEU A 28 7.91 10.94 -4.75
N LEU A 29 6.73 11.58 -4.70
CA LEU A 29 6.41 12.71 -5.60
C LEU A 29 7.12 14.01 -5.21
N LYS A 30 7.56 14.13 -3.95
CA LYS A 30 8.36 15.26 -3.46
C LYS A 30 9.86 15.06 -3.68
N HIS A 31 10.30 13.86 -4.07
CA HIS A 31 11.72 13.56 -4.24
C HIS A 31 12.30 14.33 -5.44
N GLY A 32 13.38 15.08 -5.21
CA GLY A 32 14.04 15.90 -6.23
C GLY A 32 14.70 15.07 -7.34
N ASN A 33 15.18 13.86 -7.01
CA ASN A 33 15.79 12.96 -7.98
C ASN A 33 14.82 11.85 -8.39
N ARG A 34 14.06 12.08 -9.46
CA ARG A 34 13.05 11.14 -9.96
C ARG A 34 13.63 9.86 -10.55
N GLN A 35 14.85 9.90 -11.08
CA GLN A 35 15.48 8.71 -11.68
C GLN A 35 15.86 7.70 -10.60
N GLU A 36 16.43 8.17 -9.49
CA GLU A 36 16.84 7.33 -8.36
C GLU A 36 15.64 6.57 -7.76
N VAL A 37 14.49 7.23 -7.63
CA VAL A 37 13.28 6.63 -7.06
C VAL A 37 12.33 6.01 -8.08
N ALA A 38 12.66 6.03 -9.38
CA ALA A 38 11.78 5.54 -10.44
C ALA A 38 11.35 4.07 -10.21
N HIS A 39 12.29 3.23 -9.77
CA HIS A 39 12.02 1.83 -9.46
C HIS A 39 11.01 1.66 -8.29
N LEU A 40 11.03 2.55 -7.30
CA LEU A 40 10.05 2.59 -6.20
C LEU A 40 8.68 3.07 -6.67
N VAL A 41 8.65 4.07 -7.56
CA VAL A 41 7.41 4.55 -8.20
C VAL A 41 6.73 3.42 -8.97
N TYR A 42 7.49 2.64 -9.75
CA TYR A 42 6.93 1.47 -10.45
C TYR A 42 6.34 0.43 -9.50
N LYS A 43 7.05 0.10 -8.39
CA LYS A 43 6.53 -0.81 -7.36
C LYS A 43 5.23 -0.28 -6.75
N TRP A 44 5.20 1.00 -6.38
CA TRP A 44 4.01 1.65 -5.83
C TRP A 44 2.80 1.57 -6.79
N GLN A 45 3.02 1.90 -8.07
CA GLN A 45 1.98 1.81 -9.09
C GLN A 45 1.45 0.38 -9.28
N SER A 46 2.33 -0.63 -9.23
CA SER A 46 1.92 -2.04 -9.29
C SER A 46 0.97 -2.41 -8.14
N HIS A 47 1.30 -1.99 -6.90
CA HIS A 47 0.42 -2.19 -5.76
C HIS A 47 -0.92 -1.46 -5.92
N LYS A 48 -0.91 -0.22 -6.41
CA LYS A 48 -2.14 0.54 -6.68
C LYS A 48 -3.02 -0.14 -7.73
N ASN A 49 -2.41 -0.61 -8.82
CA ASN A 49 -3.12 -1.28 -9.92
C ASN A 49 -3.86 -2.53 -9.46
N PHE A 50 -3.28 -3.31 -8.54
CA PHE A 50 -3.96 -4.47 -7.96
C PHE A 50 -5.32 -4.08 -7.35
N PHE A 51 -5.39 -3.01 -6.56
CA PHE A 51 -6.65 -2.57 -5.95
C PHE A 51 -7.62 -1.96 -6.96
N MET A 52 -7.13 -1.26 -8.00
CA MET A 52 -7.98 -0.72 -9.06
C MET A 52 -8.62 -1.83 -9.91
N GLN A 53 -7.90 -2.91 -10.17
CA GLN A 53 -8.43 -4.07 -10.93
C GLN A 53 -9.41 -4.91 -10.10
N ASN A 54 -9.36 -4.82 -8.78
CA ASN A 54 -10.25 -5.54 -7.88
C ASN A 54 -11.38 -4.62 -7.38
N ALA A 55 -12.35 -4.33 -8.26
CA ALA A 55 -13.48 -3.43 -7.98
C ALA A 55 -14.27 -3.81 -6.71
N ALA A 56 -14.33 -5.10 -6.38
CA ALA A 56 -14.88 -5.59 -5.13
C ALA A 56 -13.75 -5.95 -4.14
N VAL A 57 -13.10 -4.93 -3.56
CA VAL A 57 -12.00 -5.11 -2.58
C VAL A 57 -12.44 -6.00 -1.40
N THR A 58 -13.72 -5.98 -1.04
CA THR A 58 -14.33 -6.82 -0.01
C THR A 58 -14.33 -8.32 -0.35
N LYS A 59 -14.17 -8.70 -1.62
CA LYS A 59 -14.06 -10.10 -2.08
C LYS A 59 -12.62 -10.63 -2.04
N ILE A 60 -11.63 -9.77 -1.83
CA ILE A 60 -10.23 -10.21 -1.69
C ILE A 60 -10.10 -11.09 -0.45
N PRO A 61 -9.49 -12.28 -0.52
CA PRO A 61 -9.26 -13.11 0.66
C PRO A 61 -8.46 -12.39 1.75
N LEU A 62 -8.72 -12.71 3.02
CA LEU A 62 -8.01 -12.08 4.15
C LEU A 62 -6.49 -12.30 4.08
N ASP A 63 -6.05 -13.50 3.72
CA ASP A 63 -4.62 -13.82 3.63
C ASP A 63 -3.93 -13.04 2.50
N GLU A 64 -4.62 -12.83 1.38
CA GLU A 64 -4.12 -11.98 0.30
C GLU A 64 -4.03 -10.52 0.76
N LEU A 65 -5.02 -10.02 1.51
CA LEU A 65 -4.93 -8.67 2.11
C LEU A 65 -3.76 -8.54 3.08
N LYS A 66 -3.50 -9.54 3.92
CA LYS A 66 -2.33 -9.57 4.83
C LYS A 66 -1.01 -9.53 4.05
N LYS A 67 -0.91 -10.34 2.99
CA LYS A 67 0.27 -10.35 2.11
C LYS A 67 0.50 -8.99 1.46
N ARG A 68 -0.56 -8.37 0.92
CA ARG A 68 -0.49 -7.04 0.28
C ARG A 68 -0.13 -5.95 1.28
N HIS A 69 -0.72 -6.00 2.47
CA HIS A 69 -0.40 -5.10 3.57
C HIS A 69 1.09 -5.16 3.95
N LYS A 70 1.65 -6.36 4.08
CA LYS A 70 3.09 -6.55 4.31
C LYS A 70 3.94 -5.94 3.20
N GLN A 71 3.60 -6.19 1.93
CA GLN A 71 4.34 -5.65 0.80
C GLN A 71 4.33 -4.11 0.73
N VAL A 72 3.16 -3.50 0.97
CA VAL A 72 3.02 -2.03 0.98
C VAL A 72 3.77 -1.42 2.17
N THR A 73 3.77 -2.09 3.32
CA THR A 73 4.53 -1.66 4.51
C THR A 73 6.04 -1.68 4.23
N GLN A 74 6.56 -2.77 3.67
CA GLN A 74 7.96 -2.86 3.26
C GLN A 74 8.36 -1.84 2.20
N LEU A 75 7.44 -1.50 1.29
CA LEU A 75 7.69 -0.44 0.31
C LEU A 75 7.77 0.93 0.98
N LEU A 76 6.89 1.24 1.95
CA LEU A 76 6.95 2.48 2.70
C LEU A 76 8.28 2.61 3.44
N GLU A 77 8.71 1.57 4.16
CA GLU A 77 10.02 1.54 4.84
C GLU A 77 11.18 1.81 3.86
N GLN A 78 11.15 1.19 2.67
CA GLN A 78 12.15 1.46 1.63
C GLN A 78 12.12 2.91 1.17
N VAL A 79 10.94 3.47 0.93
CA VAL A 79 10.79 4.85 0.46
C VAL A 79 11.30 5.83 1.52
N GLU A 80 10.95 5.63 2.79
CA GLU A 80 11.42 6.45 3.91
C GLU A 80 12.95 6.48 3.97
N LEU A 81 13.62 5.33 3.87
CA LEU A 81 15.09 5.23 3.86
C LEU A 81 15.73 6.01 2.70
N TYR A 82 15.08 6.07 1.53
CA TYR A 82 15.60 6.82 0.39
C TYR A 82 15.36 8.33 0.52
N THR A 83 14.28 8.75 1.17
CA THR A 83 13.89 10.15 1.28
C THR A 83 14.44 10.91 2.49
N ILE A 84 15.05 10.23 3.46
CA ILE A 84 15.67 10.84 4.67
C ILE A 84 17.13 11.30 4.41
N LYS A 85 17.66 11.14 3.19
CA LYS A 85 19.01 11.60 2.83
C LYS A 85 19.11 13.12 2.69
#